data_AF-A0A832QHB0-F1
#
_entry.id   AF-A0A832QHB0-F1
#
_cell.length_a   1.000
_cell.length_b   1.000
_cell.length_c   1.000
_cell.angle_alpha   90.00
_cell.angle_beta   90.00
_cell.angle_gamma   90.00
#
_symmetry.space_group_name_H-M   'P 1'
#
loop_
_entity.id
_entity.type
_entity.pdbx_description
1 polymer ?
#
loop_
_entity_poly.entity_id
_entity_poly.type
_entity_poly.pdbx_seq_one_letter_code
_entity_poly.pdbx_strand_id
1 'polypeptide(L)' 'MKKHIKLKDVRKDIPGKCMTQEEVLKSAEHTENRHVKVYWAGDVGGES' A
#
# COMPACT_ATOMS: atom_id res chain seq x y z
N MET A 1 7.22 26.91 -2.15
CA MET A 1 7.06 26.65 -0.70
C MET A 1 5.85 25.75 -0.49
N LYS A 2 5.98 24.62 0.20
CA LYS A 2 4.81 23.80 0.58
C LYS A 2 3.99 24.60 1.60
N LYS A 3 2.66 24.64 1.45
CA LYS A 3 1.76 25.38 2.36
C LYS A 3 1.88 24.80 3.78
N HIS A 4 1.99 25.65 4.79
CA HIS A 4 1.92 25.20 6.19
C HIS A 4 0.52 24.63 6.47
N ILE A 5 0.47 23.41 7.00
CA ILE A 5 -0.76 22.76 7.46
C ILE A 5 -1.01 23.20 8.91
N LYS A 6 -2.25 23.57 9.25
CA LYS A 6 -2.58 23.93 10.64
C LYS A 6 -2.63 22.64 11.46
N LEU A 7 -2.16 22.69 12.71
CA LEU A 7 -2.15 21.52 13.59
C LEU A 7 -3.54 20.86 13.74
N LYS A 8 -4.61 21.65 13.70
CA LYS A 8 -6.00 21.16 13.75
C LYS A 8 -6.43 20.32 12.54
N ASP A 9 -5.73 20.47 11.41
CA ASP A 9 -6.02 19.76 10.16
C ASP A 9 -5.19 18.46 10.06
N VAL A 10 -4.34 18.18 11.06
CA VAL A 10 -3.55 16.94 11.14
C VAL A 10 -4.39 15.86 11.83
N ARG A 11 -4.30 14.64 11.32
CA ARG A 11 -4.92 13.46 11.93
C ARG A 11 -4.30 13.21 13.32
N LYS A 12 -5.14 12.91 14.31
CA LYS A 12 -4.68 12.45 15.64
C LYS A 12 -3.92 11.14 15.50
N ASP A 13 -2.86 10.98 16.30
CA ASP A 13 -2.07 9.76 16.32
C ASP A 13 -2.72 8.69 17.22
N ILE A 14 -3.79 8.10 16.71
CA ILE A 14 -4.60 7.09 17.41
C ILE A 14 -4.88 5.95 16.42
N PRO A 15 -4.81 4.67 16.86
CA PRO A 15 -5.20 3.54 16.04
C PRO A 15 -6.66 3.65 15.55
N GLY A 16 -6.88 3.32 14.28
CA GLY A 16 -8.22 3.24 13.68
C GLY A 16 -8.61 1.79 13.37
N LYS A 17 -9.86 1.58 12.96
CA LYS A 17 -10.30 0.27 12.45
C LYS A 17 -9.64 0.00 11.09
N CYS A 18 -8.99 -1.16 10.97
CA CYS A 18 -8.48 -1.66 9.69
C CYS A 18 -9.52 -2.54 8.99
N MET A 19 -9.40 -2.66 7.67
CA MET A 19 -10.12 -3.70 6.91
C MET A 19 -9.57 -5.08 7.27
N THR A 20 -10.38 -6.12 7.09
CA THR A 20 -9.89 -7.49 7.29
C THR A 20 -8.97 -7.90 6.16
N GLN A 21 -8.16 -8.92 6.40
CA GLN A 21 -7.23 -9.45 5.40
C GLN A 21 -7.95 -9.94 4.15
N GLU A 22 -9.11 -10.58 4.33
CA GLU A 22 -9.95 -11.09 3.27
C GLU A 22 -10.54 -9.96 2.43
N GLU A 23 -10.99 -8.88 3.08
CA GLU A 23 -11.56 -7.71 2.39
C GLU A 23 -10.52 -7.01 1.50
N VAL A 24 -9.29 -6.87 1.99
CA VAL A 24 -8.19 -6.22 1.23
C VAL A 24 -7.72 -7.09 0.07
N LEU A 25 -7.64 -8.40 0.26
CA LEU A 25 -7.13 -9.33 -0.78
C LEU A 25 -8.18 -9.69 -1.84
N LYS A 26 -9.48 -9.41 -1.61
CA LYS A 26 -10.57 -9.77 -2.52
C LYS A 26 -10.42 -9.20 -3.93
N SER A 27 -9.78 -8.05 -4.08
CA SER A 27 -9.60 -7.37 -5.37
C SER A 27 -8.21 -7.56 -6.00
N ALA A 28 -7.31 -8.31 -5.35
CA ALA A 28 -5.97 -8.53 -5.87
C ALA A 28 -5.99 -9.56 -7.02
N GLU A 29 -5.34 -9.22 -8.14
CA GLU A 29 -5.28 -10.07 -9.34
C GLU A 29 -4.65 -11.44 -9.07
N HIS A 30 -3.59 -11.45 -8.24
CA HIS A 30 -2.95 -12.67 -7.77
C HIS A 30 -2.62 -12.57 -6.29
N THR A 31 -2.86 -13.65 -5.55
CA THR A 31 -2.54 -13.76 -4.13
C THR A 31 -1.88 -15.09 -3.84
N GLU A 32 -0.93 -15.10 -2.90
CA GLU A 32 -0.26 -16.30 -2.42
C GLU A 32 0.11 -16.12 -0.95
N ASN A 33 -0.13 -17.15 -0.13
CA ASN A 33 0.21 -17.15 1.29
C ASN A 33 -0.19 -15.84 2.01
N ARG A 34 -1.41 -15.34 1.78
CA ARG A 34 -1.94 -14.13 2.42
C ARG A 34 -1.26 -12.81 2.00
N HIS A 35 -0.54 -12.80 0.88
CA HIS A 35 0.12 -11.64 0.27
C HIS A 35 -0.37 -11.42 -1.17
N VAL A 36 -0.23 -10.18 -1.66
CA VAL A 36 -0.38 -9.87 -3.09
C VAL A 36 0.85 -10.40 -3.82
N LYS A 37 0.63 -11.21 -4.85
CA LYS A 37 1.68 -11.74 -5.71
C LYS A 37 1.82 -10.84 -6.94
N VAL A 38 3.03 -10.38 -7.22
CA VAL A 38 3.35 -9.60 -8.42
C VAL A 38 4.30 -10.39 -9.30
N TYR A 39 3.99 -10.49 -10.59
CA TYR A 39 4.86 -11.07 -11.58
C TYR A 39 5.67 -9.96 -12.25
N TRP A 40 6.98 -10.13 -12.29
CA TRP A 40 7.86 -9.21 -12.97
C TRP A 40 7.77 -9.44 -14.50
N ALA A 41 7.45 -8.40 -15.26
CA ALA A 41 7.27 -8.46 -16.72
C ALA A 41 8.24 -7.56 -17.50
N GLY A 42 9.40 -7.20 -16.92
CA GLY A 42 10.36 -6.28 -17.55
C GLY A 42 11.73 -6.89 -17.84
N ASP A 43 12.31 -6.53 -18.99
CA ASP A 43 13.72 -6.76 -19.32
C ASP A 43 14.63 -6.22 -18.22
N VAL A 44 15.53 -7.07 -17.74
CA VAL A 44 16.56 -6.66 -16.79
C VAL A 44 17.57 -5.84 -17.58
N GLY A 45 17.48 -4.52 -17.49
CA GLY A 45 18.60 -3.61 -17.80
C GLY A 45 19.71 -3.78 -16.75
N GLY A 46 20.17 -5.01 -16.54
CA GLY A 46 21.33 -5.35 -15.73
C GLY A 46 22.56 -5.08 -16.58
N GLU A 47 23.33 -4.09 -16.18
CA GLU A 47 24.65 -3.80 -16.73
C GLU A 47 25.49 -5.08 -16.77
N SER A 48 26.09 -5.34 -17.94
CA SER A 48 26.99 -6.46 -18.24
C SER A 48 28.38 -6.26 -17.65
#